data_AF-A0A561UGP6-F1
#
_entry.id   AF-A0A561UGP6-F1
#
_cell.length_a   1.000
_cell.length_b   1.000
_cell.length_c   1.000
_cell.angle_alpha   90.00
_cell.angle_beta   90.00
_cell.angle_gamma   90.00
#
_symmetry.space_group_name_H-M   'P 1'
#
loop_
_entity.id
_entity.type
_entity.pdbx_description
1 polymer ?
#
loop_
_entity_poly.entity_id
_entity_poly.type
_entity_poly.pdbx_seq_one_letter_code
_entity_poly.pdbx_strand_id
1 'polypeptide(L)'
;MAGQLGLDGLARRRQAVAVGTLIGLGFLGLLLYTTAAPHPVSALGAGVMISCATTVVGALIGFLFGIPHVLGSNAAAAPAQSGQYTANTNLEQVSDWLTKLLLGVGLTQLGSLWHGARQLGHSLSPALGGRQDATPFAVALVLYFLILGFLGGWLATRLMLAGALTRADGDALHLFTTAQEQQRQGDEVGAEDLRVQAMGRLGKFTARAGTPAQPTAAAAQMAEIRAGAKNSPAGPDEVRGLFASDDPGLRLQALALTQGNPLLGDFESVLEYVEHPRSAFEHYHALLAARGMLNRLGRDQRMRLRNAVVNQLLAPDGIPDASDRRWVAERILAKLDAIGQVPTPRPSGV
;
A
#
# COMPACT_ATOMS: atom_id res chain seq x y z
N MET A 1 13.12 -11.19 22.96
CA MET A 1 13.10 -10.48 21.66
C MET A 1 14.47 -10.27 21.01
N ALA A 2 15.58 -10.10 21.76
CA ALA A 2 16.92 -9.94 21.16
C ALA A 2 17.46 -11.16 20.38
N GLY A 3 17.07 -12.39 20.76
CA GLY A 3 17.50 -13.62 20.08
C GLY A 3 16.85 -13.87 18.71
N GLN A 4 15.60 -13.48 18.50
CA GLN A 4 14.90 -13.66 17.22
C GLN A 4 15.43 -12.71 16.13
N LEU A 5 15.75 -11.47 16.50
CA LEU A 5 16.37 -10.49 15.59
C LEU A 5 17.73 -10.95 15.06
N GLY A 6 18.50 -11.69 15.86
CA GLY A 6 19.79 -12.26 15.44
C GLY A 6 19.65 -13.43 14.45
N LEU A 7 18.64 -14.28 14.63
CA LEU A 7 18.40 -15.45 13.77
C LEU A 7 17.93 -15.05 12.36
N ASP A 8 17.06 -14.05 12.26
CA ASP A 8 16.60 -13.54 10.96
C ASP A 8 17.71 -12.83 10.18
N GLY A 9 18.62 -12.16 10.90
CA GLY A 9 19.82 -11.54 10.33
C GLY A 9 20.79 -12.59 9.75
N LEU A 10 21.02 -13.68 10.49
CA LEU A 10 21.85 -14.79 10.05
C LEU A 10 21.27 -15.51 8.82
N ALA A 11 19.96 -15.75 8.79
CA ALA A 11 19.30 -16.39 7.66
C ALA A 11 19.39 -15.55 6.37
N ARG A 12 19.11 -14.24 6.45
CA ARG A 12 19.26 -13.31 5.32
C ARG A 12 20.70 -13.24 4.82
N ARG A 13 21.68 -13.22 5.73
CA ARG A 13 23.10 -13.22 5.39
C ARG A 13 23.50 -14.51 4.67
N ARG A 14 23.02 -15.67 5.11
CA ARG A 14 23.27 -16.97 4.44
C ARG A 14 22.65 -17.02 3.05
N GLN A 15 21.44 -16.49 2.87
CA GLN A 15 20.79 -16.40 1.56
C GLN A 15 21.58 -15.49 0.61
N ALA A 16 22.00 -14.32 1.07
CA ALA A 16 22.80 -13.39 0.27
C ALA A 16 24.15 -14.01 -0.16
N VAL A 17 24.81 -14.74 0.75
CA VAL A 17 26.04 -15.47 0.45
C VAL A 17 25.79 -16.56 -0.59
N ALA A 18 24.75 -17.38 -0.45
CA ALA A 18 24.44 -18.44 -1.40
C ALA A 18 24.17 -17.89 -2.81
N VAL A 19 23.36 -16.83 -2.93
CA VAL A 19 23.09 -16.17 -4.22
C VAL A 19 24.35 -15.57 -4.81
N GLY A 20 25.15 -14.88 -3.99
CA GLY A 20 26.44 -14.30 -4.41
C GLY A 20 27.40 -15.37 -4.93
N THR A 21 27.47 -16.54 -4.29
CA THR A 21 28.31 -17.66 -4.72
C THR A 21 27.88 -18.20 -6.09
N LEU A 22 26.58 -18.36 -6.34
CA LEU A 22 26.08 -18.82 -7.65
C LEU A 22 26.43 -17.81 -8.75
N ILE A 23 26.14 -16.52 -8.54
CA ILE A 23 26.49 -15.46 -9.48
C ILE A 23 28.00 -15.46 -9.76
N GLY A 24 28.82 -15.55 -8.70
CA GLY A 24 30.27 -15.61 -8.81
C GLY A 24 30.77 -16.81 -9.60
N LEU A 25 30.16 -17.98 -9.42
CA LEU A 25 30.52 -19.20 -10.15
C LEU A 25 30.20 -19.08 -11.65
N GLY A 26 29.06 -18.48 -12.00
CA GLY A 26 28.71 -18.19 -13.39
C GLY A 26 29.71 -17.24 -14.07
N PHE A 27 30.08 -16.15 -13.41
CA PHE A 27 31.08 -15.21 -13.93
C PHE A 27 32.49 -15.79 -13.94
N LEU A 28 32.86 -16.63 -12.97
CA LEU A 28 34.14 -17.34 -12.97
C LEU A 28 34.22 -18.30 -14.16
N GLY A 29 33.15 -19.05 -14.45
CA GLY A 29 33.07 -19.90 -15.64
C GLY A 29 33.24 -19.11 -16.94
N LEU A 30 32.60 -17.94 -17.04
CA LEU A 30 32.76 -17.03 -18.18
C LEU A 30 34.20 -16.49 -18.30
N LEU A 31 34.80 -16.07 -17.19
CA LEU A 31 36.18 -15.59 -17.16
C LEU A 31 37.14 -16.67 -17.66
N LEU A 32 37.04 -17.88 -17.11
CA LEU A 32 37.88 -19.02 -17.49
C LEU A 32 37.70 -19.38 -18.97
N TYR A 33 36.46 -19.41 -19.46
CA TYR A 33 36.16 -19.71 -20.86
C TYR A 33 36.80 -18.70 -21.83
N THR A 34 36.69 -17.41 -21.52
CA THR A 34 37.11 -16.33 -22.42
C THR A 34 38.62 -16.16 -22.51
N THR A 35 39.39 -16.67 -21.54
CA THR A 35 40.88 -16.66 -21.60
C THR A 35 41.43 -17.35 -22.85
N ALA A 36 40.73 -18.34 -23.38
CA ALA A 36 41.15 -19.12 -24.53
C ALA A 36 40.47 -18.65 -25.84
N ALA A 37 39.84 -17.48 -25.85
CA ALA A 37 39.27 -16.85 -27.04
C ALA A 37 40.33 -15.99 -27.79
N PRO A 38 40.21 -15.80 -29.11
CA PRO A 38 41.13 -14.97 -29.89
C PRO A 38 41.22 -13.51 -29.38
N HIS A 39 40.09 -12.98 -28.91
CA HIS A 39 39.98 -11.65 -28.30
C HIS A 39 39.31 -11.77 -26.92
N PRO A 40 40.09 -12.07 -25.86
CA PRO A 40 39.54 -12.46 -24.56
C PRO A 40 38.74 -11.35 -23.89
N VAL A 41 39.20 -10.09 -24.00
CA VAL A 41 38.54 -8.94 -23.37
C VAL A 41 37.18 -8.64 -24.01
N SER A 42 37.09 -8.67 -25.35
CA SER A 42 35.81 -8.45 -26.04
C SER A 42 34.84 -9.60 -25.81
N ALA A 43 35.33 -10.85 -25.79
CA ALA A 43 34.51 -12.02 -25.51
C ALA A 43 33.97 -12.00 -24.06
N LEU A 44 34.80 -11.57 -23.10
CA LEU A 44 34.38 -11.36 -21.72
C LEU A 44 33.32 -10.25 -21.62
N GLY A 45 33.55 -9.10 -22.26
CA GLY A 45 32.59 -7.99 -22.28
C GLY A 45 31.24 -8.41 -22.88
N ALA A 46 31.26 -9.11 -24.01
CA ALA A 46 30.05 -9.64 -24.65
C ALA A 46 29.33 -10.65 -23.74
N GLY A 47 30.07 -11.58 -23.14
CA GLY A 47 29.52 -12.57 -22.22
C GLY A 47 28.85 -11.94 -20.99
N VAL A 48 29.47 -10.91 -20.39
CA VAL A 48 28.89 -10.19 -19.25
C VAL A 48 27.58 -9.51 -19.65
N MET A 49 27.54 -8.85 -20.81
CA MET A 49 26.32 -8.21 -21.30
C MET A 49 25.20 -9.22 -21.59
N ILE A 50 25.53 -10.37 -22.17
CA ILE A 50 24.58 -11.48 -22.40
C ILE A 50 24.04 -12.00 -21.06
N SER A 51 24.91 -12.23 -20.07
CA SER A 51 24.54 -12.64 -18.72
C SER A 51 23.58 -11.65 -18.07
N CYS A 52 23.91 -10.35 -18.07
CA CYS A 52 23.07 -9.31 -17.49
C CYS A 52 21.70 -9.21 -18.19
N ALA A 53 21.68 -9.16 -19.52
CA ALA A 53 20.43 -9.09 -20.29
C ALA A 53 19.52 -10.29 -19.98
N THR A 54 20.11 -11.47 -19.91
CA THR A 54 19.37 -12.71 -19.66
C THR A 54 18.89 -12.82 -18.21
N THR A 55 19.67 -12.32 -17.24
CA THR A 55 19.22 -12.16 -15.86
C THR A 55 18.05 -11.21 -15.73
N VAL A 56 18.03 -10.08 -16.45
CA VAL A 56 16.90 -9.14 -16.44
C VAL A 56 15.64 -9.79 -17.02
N VAL A 57 15.76 -10.48 -18.15
CA VAL A 57 14.64 -11.21 -18.76
C VAL A 57 14.12 -12.29 -17.81
N GLY A 58 15.02 -13.08 -17.23
CA GLY A 58 14.68 -14.08 -16.23
C GLY A 58 13.95 -13.46 -15.04
N ALA A 59 14.49 -12.38 -14.47
CA ALA A 59 13.91 -11.70 -13.32
C ALA A 59 12.52 -11.11 -13.61
N LEU A 60 12.29 -10.60 -14.81
CA LEU A 60 10.97 -10.13 -15.25
C LEU A 60 9.97 -11.29 -15.30
N ILE A 61 10.35 -12.43 -15.88
CA ILE A 61 9.50 -13.63 -15.89
C ILE A 61 9.26 -14.09 -14.45
N GLY A 62 10.31 -14.18 -13.63
CA GLY A 62 10.22 -14.55 -12.22
C GLY A 62 9.29 -13.65 -11.42
N PHE A 63 9.35 -12.34 -11.67
CA PHE A 63 8.45 -11.34 -11.09
C PHE A 63 6.99 -11.68 -11.38
N LEU A 64 6.64 -11.92 -12.65
CA LEU A 64 5.26 -12.26 -13.05
C LEU A 64 4.76 -13.52 -12.34
N PHE A 65 5.61 -14.54 -12.19
CA PHE A 65 5.28 -15.77 -11.45
C PHE A 65 5.24 -15.57 -9.93
N GLY A 66 5.89 -14.55 -9.41
CA GLY A 66 5.98 -14.24 -7.98
C GLY A 66 4.83 -13.38 -7.46
N ILE A 67 4.01 -12.79 -8.33
CA ILE A 67 2.86 -11.97 -7.92
C ILE A 67 1.86 -12.84 -7.13
N PRO A 68 1.51 -12.47 -5.89
CA PRO A 68 0.51 -13.18 -5.10
C PRO A 68 -0.90 -12.93 -5.64
N HIS A 69 -1.78 -13.94 -5.54
CA HIS A 69 -3.20 -13.79 -5.89
C HIS A 69 -4.01 -13.42 -4.65
N VAL A 70 -4.99 -12.52 -4.81
CA VAL A 70 -5.97 -12.21 -3.77
C VAL A 70 -7.09 -13.26 -3.81
N LEU A 71 -7.33 -13.99 -2.71
CA LEU A 71 -8.61 -14.69 -2.55
C LEU A 71 -9.67 -13.62 -2.29
N GLY A 72 -10.69 -13.54 -3.15
CA GLY A 72 -11.87 -12.71 -2.86
C GLY A 72 -12.49 -11.91 -4.01
N SER A 73 -12.11 -12.11 -5.28
CA SER A 73 -12.82 -11.48 -6.41
C SER A 73 -14.13 -12.18 -6.80
N ASN A 74 -14.76 -12.92 -5.89
CA ASN A 74 -16.17 -13.31 -6.02
C ASN A 74 -17.03 -12.31 -5.25
N ALA A 75 -17.60 -11.34 -5.97
CA ALA A 75 -18.35 -10.19 -5.46
C ALA A 75 -19.71 -10.51 -4.80
N ALA A 76 -19.91 -11.70 -4.21
CA ALA A 76 -21.24 -12.18 -3.80
C ALA A 76 -21.38 -12.58 -2.32
N ALA A 77 -20.38 -12.40 -1.44
CA ALA A 77 -20.56 -12.75 -0.03
C ALA A 77 -19.75 -11.85 0.93
N ALA A 78 -20.48 -11.05 1.72
CA ALA A 78 -20.13 -10.40 3.00
C ALA A 78 -18.84 -9.54 3.12
N PRO A 79 -18.86 -8.40 3.85
CA PRO A 79 -17.78 -7.41 3.83
C PRO A 79 -16.61 -7.71 4.82
N ALA A 80 -16.17 -8.97 4.98
CA ALA A 80 -15.24 -9.32 6.07
C ALA A 80 -14.01 -10.17 5.73
N GLN A 81 -13.71 -10.51 4.46
CA GLN A 81 -12.53 -11.33 4.12
C GLN A 81 -11.66 -10.78 2.98
N SER A 82 -11.62 -9.46 2.81
CA SER A 82 -10.63 -8.82 1.95
C SER A 82 -9.25 -8.82 2.63
N GLY A 83 -8.36 -9.73 2.25
CA GLY A 83 -6.95 -9.68 2.69
C GLY A 83 -6.18 -11.00 2.74
N GLN A 84 -6.80 -12.14 2.40
CA GLN A 84 -6.05 -13.41 2.37
C GLN A 84 -5.37 -13.59 1.02
N TYR A 85 -4.09 -13.23 0.94
CA TYR A 85 -3.23 -13.59 -0.18
C TYR A 85 -2.92 -15.08 -0.12
N THR A 86 -3.21 -15.80 -1.21
CA THR A 86 -2.72 -17.16 -1.36
C THR A 86 -1.37 -17.17 -2.03
N ALA A 87 -0.58 -18.17 -1.67
CA ALA A 87 0.59 -18.51 -2.45
C ALA A 87 0.16 -18.82 -3.89
N ASN A 88 0.86 -18.24 -4.86
CA ASN A 88 0.64 -18.53 -6.26
C ASN A 88 0.99 -20.02 -6.54
N THR A 89 0.04 -20.78 -7.09
CA THR A 89 0.22 -22.21 -7.45
C THR A 89 0.80 -22.39 -8.85
N ASN A 90 1.14 -21.32 -9.58
CA ASN A 90 1.70 -21.40 -10.93
C ASN A 90 2.97 -22.28 -11.00
N LEU A 91 3.85 -22.23 -10.00
CA LEU A 91 5.04 -23.10 -9.99
C LEU A 91 4.71 -24.57 -9.74
N GLU A 92 3.66 -24.85 -8.96
CA GLU A 92 3.18 -26.21 -8.75
C GLU A 92 2.65 -26.79 -10.07
N GLN A 93 1.87 -26.01 -10.81
CA GLN A 93 1.36 -26.38 -12.13
C GLN A 93 2.49 -26.60 -13.15
N VAL A 94 3.49 -25.71 -13.18
CA VAL A 94 4.66 -25.88 -14.06
C VAL A 94 5.48 -27.11 -13.66
N SER A 95 5.62 -27.40 -12.37
CA SER A 95 6.32 -28.59 -11.88
C SER A 95 5.59 -29.88 -12.26
N ASP A 96 4.26 -29.92 -12.14
CA ASP A 96 3.44 -31.04 -12.59
C ASP A 96 3.56 -31.24 -14.11
N TRP A 97 3.49 -30.15 -14.88
CA TRP A 97 3.70 -30.20 -16.32
C TRP A 97 5.10 -30.70 -16.71
N LEU A 98 6.16 -30.20 -16.06
CA LEU A 98 7.54 -30.61 -16.31
C LEU A 98 7.75 -32.10 -15.98
N THR A 99 7.12 -32.58 -14.91
CA THR A 99 7.17 -33.98 -14.51
C THR A 99 6.48 -34.87 -15.55
N LYS A 100 5.32 -34.46 -16.08
CA LYS A 100 4.63 -35.19 -17.17
C LYS A 100 5.44 -35.23 -18.46
N LEU A 101 6.19 -34.16 -18.75
CA LEU A 101 7.08 -34.09 -19.89
C LEU A 101 8.29 -35.02 -19.73
N LEU A 102 8.88 -35.09 -18.53
CA LEU A 102 9.94 -36.04 -18.18
C LEU A 102 9.47 -37.51 -18.26
N LEU A 103 8.21 -37.76 -17.88
CA LEU A 103 7.57 -39.08 -17.94
C LEU A 103 7.07 -39.47 -19.35
N GLY A 104 7.31 -38.64 -20.37
CA GLY A 104 7.21 -39.03 -21.78
C GLY A 104 6.04 -38.45 -22.58
N VAL A 105 5.15 -37.64 -21.98
CA VAL A 105 3.95 -37.12 -22.67
C VAL A 105 4.25 -35.88 -23.54
N GLY A 106 5.44 -35.26 -23.43
CA GLY A 106 5.79 -33.99 -24.09
C GLY A 106 6.86 -34.03 -25.19
N LEU A 107 7.21 -35.20 -25.73
CA LEU A 107 8.41 -35.40 -26.56
C LEU A 107 8.49 -34.56 -27.84
N THR A 108 7.35 -34.17 -28.43
CA THR A 108 7.32 -33.45 -29.72
C THR A 108 7.66 -31.96 -29.59
N GLN A 109 7.31 -31.31 -28.47
CA GLN A 109 7.58 -29.88 -28.24
C GLN A 109 9.02 -29.60 -27.80
N LEU A 110 9.72 -30.60 -27.27
CA LEU A 110 11.13 -30.48 -26.89
C LEU A 110 12.06 -30.24 -28.09
N GLY A 111 11.70 -30.79 -29.25
CA GLY A 111 12.49 -30.63 -30.48
C GLY A 111 12.59 -29.17 -30.93
N SER A 112 11.48 -28.43 -30.93
CA SER A 112 11.46 -27.02 -31.34
C SER A 112 12.20 -26.13 -30.34
N LEU A 113 12.09 -26.41 -29.03
CA LEU A 113 12.82 -25.67 -28.00
C LEU A 113 14.33 -25.83 -28.17
N TRP A 114 14.78 -27.07 -28.41
CA TRP A 114 16.19 -27.37 -28.64
C TRP A 114 16.73 -26.71 -29.92
N HIS A 115 15.93 -26.67 -30.99
CA HIS A 115 16.30 -25.99 -32.22
C HIS A 115 16.48 -24.48 -32.00
N GLY A 116 15.54 -23.82 -31.31
CA GLY A 116 15.65 -22.40 -30.95
C GLY A 116 16.86 -22.09 -30.07
N ALA A 117 17.12 -22.95 -29.07
CA ALA A 117 18.30 -22.83 -28.21
C ALA A 117 19.61 -22.92 -29.03
N ARG A 118 19.72 -23.88 -29.95
CA ARG A 118 20.88 -23.99 -30.85
C ARG A 118 21.02 -22.79 -31.77
N GLN A 119 19.92 -22.27 -32.31
CA GLN A 119 19.95 -21.09 -33.18
C GLN A 119 20.44 -19.84 -32.42
N LEU A 120 19.97 -19.65 -31.18
CA LEU A 120 20.46 -18.59 -30.29
C LEU A 120 21.94 -18.78 -29.94
N GLY A 121 22.36 -20.01 -29.63
CA GLY A 121 23.78 -20.31 -29.39
C GLY A 121 24.66 -19.99 -30.60
N HIS A 122 24.17 -20.30 -31.80
CA HIS A 122 24.90 -20.03 -33.04
C HIS A 122 25.02 -18.52 -33.31
N SER A 123 23.98 -17.74 -33.03
CA SER A 123 24.02 -16.28 -33.21
C SER A 123 24.92 -15.56 -32.19
N LEU A 124 25.05 -16.10 -30.98
CA LEU A 124 25.91 -15.54 -29.91
C LEU A 124 27.37 -16.03 -30.00
N SER A 125 27.61 -17.16 -30.64
CA SER A 125 28.93 -17.79 -30.77
C SER A 125 30.04 -16.84 -31.26
N PRO A 126 29.84 -16.01 -32.31
CA PRO A 126 30.88 -15.07 -32.77
C PRO A 126 31.29 -14.05 -31.70
N ALA A 127 30.33 -13.56 -30.90
CA ALA A 127 30.59 -12.60 -29.83
C ALA A 127 31.41 -13.20 -28.69
N LEU A 128 31.38 -14.52 -28.51
CA LEU A 128 32.14 -15.27 -27.50
C LEU A 128 33.46 -15.84 -28.04
N GLY A 129 33.89 -15.42 -29.23
CA GLY A 129 35.17 -15.81 -29.83
C GLY A 129 35.10 -16.89 -30.91
N GLY A 130 33.90 -17.36 -31.27
CA GLY A 130 33.67 -18.17 -32.49
C GLY A 130 34.32 -19.56 -32.51
N ARG A 131 34.73 -20.09 -31.35
CA ARG A 131 35.31 -21.43 -31.22
C ARG A 131 34.28 -22.53 -31.51
N GLN A 132 34.75 -23.75 -31.77
CA GLN A 132 33.89 -24.92 -32.02
C GLN A 132 32.93 -25.22 -30.85
N ASP A 133 33.32 -24.87 -29.63
CA ASP A 133 32.54 -25.05 -28.40
C ASP A 133 31.77 -23.79 -27.95
N ALA A 134 31.85 -22.67 -28.69
CA ALA A 134 31.21 -21.42 -28.31
C ALA A 134 29.69 -21.46 -28.40
N THR A 135 29.14 -22.23 -29.35
CA THR A 135 27.70 -22.43 -29.45
C THR A 135 27.11 -23.13 -28.21
N PRO A 136 27.59 -24.31 -27.78
CA PRO A 136 27.06 -24.95 -26.56
C PRO A 136 27.35 -24.13 -25.31
N PHE A 137 28.49 -23.43 -25.23
CA PHE A 137 28.78 -22.53 -24.11
C PHE A 137 27.80 -21.35 -24.03
N ALA A 138 27.48 -20.71 -25.16
CA ALA A 138 26.50 -19.62 -25.23
C ALA A 138 25.13 -20.06 -24.70
N VAL A 139 24.67 -21.25 -25.10
CA VAL A 139 23.40 -21.82 -24.62
C VAL A 139 23.44 -22.04 -23.11
N ALA A 140 24.52 -22.65 -22.59
CA ALA A 140 24.68 -22.87 -21.16
C ALA A 140 24.70 -21.55 -20.37
N LEU A 141 25.40 -20.53 -20.87
CA LEU A 141 25.49 -19.20 -20.27
C LEU A 141 24.11 -18.54 -20.16
N VAL A 142 23.36 -18.52 -21.27
CA VAL A 142 21.99 -17.97 -21.30
C VAL A 142 21.10 -18.73 -20.31
N LEU A 143 21.05 -20.07 -20.39
CA LEU A 143 20.21 -20.86 -19.49
C LEU A 143 20.55 -20.64 -18.02
N TYR A 144 21.84 -20.59 -17.69
CA TYR A 144 22.32 -20.36 -16.33
C TYR A 144 21.81 -19.04 -15.76
N PHE A 145 22.07 -17.93 -16.46
CA PHE A 145 21.69 -16.60 -16.00
C PHE A 145 20.18 -16.33 -16.13
N LEU A 146 19.47 -17.03 -17.02
CA LEU A 146 18.01 -16.98 -17.14
C LEU A 146 17.36 -17.59 -15.90
N ILE A 147 17.79 -18.80 -15.52
CA ILE A 147 17.28 -19.51 -14.34
C ILE A 147 17.60 -18.73 -13.07
N LEU A 148 18.82 -18.19 -12.96
CA LEU A 148 19.23 -17.40 -11.81
C LEU A 148 18.42 -16.10 -11.70
N GLY A 149 18.21 -15.40 -12.82
CA GLY A 149 17.33 -14.25 -12.89
C GLY A 149 15.90 -14.60 -12.49
N PHE A 150 15.34 -15.66 -13.06
CA PHE A 150 13.99 -16.15 -12.75
C PHE A 150 13.79 -16.45 -11.27
N LEU A 151 14.65 -17.27 -10.67
CA LEU A 151 14.57 -17.62 -9.26
C LEU A 151 14.75 -16.38 -8.37
N GLY A 152 15.68 -15.49 -8.74
CA GLY A 152 15.92 -14.24 -8.04
C GLY A 152 14.69 -13.32 -8.06
N GLY A 153 14.14 -13.04 -9.25
CA GLY A 153 12.95 -12.21 -9.42
C GLY A 153 11.71 -12.81 -8.75
N TRP A 154 11.51 -14.11 -8.86
CA TRP A 154 10.43 -14.83 -8.20
C TRP A 154 10.53 -14.74 -6.67
N LEU A 155 11.69 -15.06 -6.12
CA LEU A 155 11.90 -15.06 -4.67
C LEU A 155 11.80 -13.64 -4.10
N ALA A 156 12.40 -12.66 -4.77
CA ALA A 156 12.32 -11.26 -4.37
C ALA A 156 10.87 -10.76 -4.37
N THR A 157 10.12 -11.04 -5.43
CA THR A 157 8.70 -10.65 -5.52
C THR A 157 7.89 -11.33 -4.43
N ARG A 158 8.08 -12.64 -4.23
CA ARG A 158 7.36 -13.41 -3.22
C ARG A 158 7.65 -12.94 -1.79
N LEU A 159 8.88 -12.58 -1.47
CA LEU A 159 9.24 -12.14 -0.11
C LEU A 159 8.90 -10.67 0.13
N MET A 160 9.19 -9.79 -0.84
CA MET A 160 9.05 -8.35 -0.66
C MET A 160 7.60 -7.90 -0.89
N LEU A 161 6.97 -8.31 -2.00
CA LEU A 161 5.64 -7.83 -2.36
C LEU A 161 4.58 -8.46 -1.46
N ALA A 162 4.59 -9.79 -1.29
CA ALA A 162 3.64 -10.44 -0.39
C ALA A 162 3.84 -9.98 1.06
N GLY A 163 5.09 -9.83 1.51
CA GLY A 163 5.39 -9.31 2.83
C GLY A 163 4.95 -7.84 3.03
N ALA A 164 5.02 -7.01 1.99
CA ALA A 164 4.54 -5.62 2.05
C ALA A 164 3.01 -5.56 2.11
N LEU A 165 2.33 -6.34 1.26
CA LEU A 165 0.87 -6.40 1.20
C LEU A 165 0.26 -6.96 2.49
N THR A 166 0.78 -8.07 3.02
CA THR A 166 0.30 -8.64 4.29
C THR A 166 0.49 -7.69 5.47
N ARG A 167 1.61 -6.93 5.51
CA ARG A 167 1.83 -5.92 6.55
C ARG A 167 0.84 -4.77 6.43
N ALA A 168 0.61 -4.26 5.21
CA ALA A 168 -0.34 -3.18 4.98
C ALA A 168 -1.77 -3.56 5.39
N ASP A 169 -2.21 -4.77 5.02
CA ASP A 169 -3.54 -5.28 5.36
C ASP A 169 -3.68 -5.60 6.86
N GLY A 170 -2.63 -6.13 7.49
CA GLY A 170 -2.58 -6.35 8.93
C GLY A 170 -2.67 -5.06 9.75
N ASP A 171 -1.94 -4.02 9.35
CA ASP A 171 -2.02 -2.68 9.95
C ASP A 171 -3.44 -2.11 9.81
N ALA A 172 -4.06 -2.26 8.63
CA ALA A 172 -5.42 -1.81 8.39
C ALA A 172 -6.45 -2.53 9.28
N LEU A 173 -6.31 -3.86 9.42
CA LEU A 173 -7.18 -4.65 10.29
C LEU A 173 -7.05 -4.22 11.75
N HIS A 174 -5.82 -4.02 12.25
CA HIS A 174 -5.60 -3.52 13.60
C HIS A 174 -6.32 -2.18 13.81
N LEU A 175 -6.15 -1.22 12.91
CA LEU A 175 -6.84 0.07 12.97
C LEU A 175 -8.37 -0.08 12.98
N PHE A 176 -8.95 -0.98 12.18
CA PHE A 176 -10.39 -1.24 12.22
C PHE A 176 -10.84 -1.83 13.55
N THR A 177 -10.07 -2.75 14.14
CA THR A 177 -10.41 -3.32 15.45
C THR A 177 -10.35 -2.28 16.56
N THR A 178 -9.32 -1.41 16.56
CA THR A 178 -9.23 -0.28 17.49
C THR A 178 -10.37 0.71 17.28
N ALA A 179 -10.78 0.96 16.03
CA ALA A 179 -11.93 1.81 15.73
C ALA A 179 -13.23 1.24 16.28
N GLN A 180 -13.43 -0.07 16.22
CA GLN A 180 -14.60 -0.73 16.83
C GLN A 180 -14.60 -0.58 18.35
N GLU A 181 -13.44 -0.68 18.99
CA GLU A 181 -13.31 -0.50 20.44
C GLU A 181 -13.61 0.94 20.87
N GLN A 182 -13.06 1.94 20.18
CA GLN A 182 -13.37 3.35 20.46
C GLN A 182 -14.85 3.68 20.25
N GLN A 183 -15.48 3.08 19.24
CA GLN A 183 -16.92 3.23 19.02
C GLN A 183 -17.73 2.70 20.21
N ARG A 184 -17.33 1.56 20.79
CA ARG A 184 -17.98 0.99 21.99
C ARG A 184 -17.82 1.88 23.22
N GLN A 185 -16.69 2.58 23.32
CA GLN A 185 -16.41 3.55 24.38
C GLN A 185 -17.07 4.93 24.14
N GLY A 186 -17.79 5.10 23.03
CA GLY A 186 -18.50 6.33 22.69
C GLY A 186 -17.63 7.43 22.07
N ASP A 187 -16.37 7.13 21.71
CA ASP A 187 -15.53 8.03 20.92
C ASP A 187 -15.80 7.84 19.42
N GLU A 188 -16.90 8.41 18.94
CA GLU A 188 -17.31 8.30 17.54
C GLU A 188 -16.29 8.94 16.57
N VAL A 189 -15.62 10.01 17.00
CA VAL A 189 -14.73 10.79 16.14
C VAL A 189 -13.37 10.10 16.03
N GLY A 190 -12.82 9.62 17.15
CA GLY A 190 -11.61 8.79 17.14
C GLY A 190 -11.81 7.50 16.34
N ALA A 191 -12.93 6.81 16.55
CA ALA A 191 -13.27 5.61 15.81
C ALA A 191 -13.31 5.87 14.31
N GLU A 192 -13.84 7.02 13.90
CA GLU A 192 -13.91 7.37 12.49
C GLU A 192 -12.54 7.71 11.88
N ASP A 193 -11.72 8.48 12.58
CA ASP A 193 -10.34 8.79 12.18
C ASP A 193 -9.54 7.50 11.93
N LEU A 194 -9.64 6.52 12.85
CA LEU A 194 -9.00 5.21 12.68
C LEU A 194 -9.51 4.42 11.46
N ARG A 195 -10.81 4.49 11.14
CA ARG A 195 -11.38 3.87 9.92
C ARG A 195 -10.83 4.51 8.65
N VAL A 196 -10.72 5.83 8.61
CA VAL A 196 -10.06 6.55 7.50
C VAL A 196 -8.62 6.08 7.38
N GLN A 197 -7.91 6.00 8.50
CA GLN A 197 -6.51 5.59 8.49
C GLN A 197 -6.34 4.17 7.92
N ALA A 198 -7.22 3.24 8.31
CA ALA A 198 -7.27 1.87 7.81
C ALA A 198 -7.56 1.83 6.30
N MET A 199 -8.56 2.57 5.84
CA MET A 199 -8.91 2.67 4.41
C MET A 199 -7.75 3.23 3.59
N GLY A 200 -7.03 4.21 4.12
CA GLY A 200 -5.81 4.72 3.49
C GLY A 200 -4.68 3.69 3.41
N ARG A 201 -4.55 2.79 4.39
CA ARG A 201 -3.58 1.68 4.36
C ARG A 201 -3.93 0.64 3.29
N LEU A 202 -5.22 0.45 3.02
CA LEU A 202 -5.75 -0.40 1.95
C LEU A 202 -5.69 0.26 0.56
N GLY A 203 -5.08 1.45 0.43
CA GLY A 203 -4.98 2.17 -0.84
C GLY A 203 -6.31 2.70 -1.38
N LYS A 204 -7.33 2.88 -0.52
CA LYS A 204 -8.65 3.40 -0.94
C LYS A 204 -8.67 4.89 -1.24
N PHE A 205 -7.62 5.63 -0.86
CA PHE A 205 -7.49 7.06 -1.09
C PHE A 205 -6.27 7.36 -1.95
N THR A 206 -6.46 8.14 -3.01
CA THR A 206 -5.38 8.65 -3.87
C THR A 206 -4.85 10.00 -3.37
N ALA A 207 -5.70 10.80 -2.73
CA ALA A 207 -5.35 12.07 -2.09
C ALA A 207 -5.57 11.99 -0.58
N ARG A 208 -4.55 12.29 0.22
CA ARG A 208 -4.61 12.23 1.69
C ARG A 208 -4.34 13.59 2.31
N ALA A 209 -5.12 13.94 3.32
CA ALA A 209 -4.88 15.08 4.18
C ALA A 209 -3.64 14.82 5.06
N GLY A 210 -2.46 15.20 4.55
CA GLY A 210 -1.15 14.96 5.17
C GLY A 210 -0.21 14.16 4.26
N THR A 211 0.81 14.82 3.71
CA THR A 211 1.85 14.22 2.83
C THR A 211 2.80 13.32 3.63
N PRO A 212 3.19 12.12 3.17
CA PRO A 212 3.96 11.14 3.95
C PRO A 212 5.28 11.62 4.58
N ALA A 213 5.83 12.77 4.17
CA ALA A 213 7.10 13.28 4.69
C ALA A 213 7.01 13.98 6.07
N GLN A 214 5.85 14.48 6.51
CA GLN A 214 5.76 15.28 7.75
C GLN A 214 4.44 15.37 8.56
N PRO A 215 3.43 14.47 8.54
CA PRO A 215 2.19 14.63 9.31
C PRO A 215 2.11 13.71 10.55
N THR A 216 3.10 12.86 10.82
CA THR A 216 3.01 11.91 11.95
C THR A 216 3.02 12.61 13.30
N ALA A 217 3.85 13.64 13.47
CA ALA A 217 3.91 14.42 14.71
C ALA A 217 2.62 15.22 14.95
N ALA A 218 2.13 15.93 13.94
CA ALA A 218 0.89 16.68 14.04
C ALA A 218 -0.33 15.76 14.27
N ALA A 219 -0.43 14.64 13.53
CA ALA A 219 -1.52 13.68 13.74
C ALA A 219 -1.46 13.01 15.12
N ALA A 220 -0.28 12.67 15.62
CA ALA A 220 -0.10 12.13 16.97
C ALA A 220 -0.51 13.16 18.03
N GLN A 221 -0.07 14.41 17.88
CA GLN A 221 -0.46 15.51 18.76
C GLN A 221 -1.98 15.76 18.72
N MET A 222 -2.61 15.70 17.54
CA MET A 222 -4.06 15.81 17.40
C MET A 222 -4.79 14.69 18.16
N ALA A 223 -4.33 13.45 18.03
CA ALA A 223 -4.92 12.31 18.74
C ALA A 223 -4.76 12.42 20.26
N GLU A 224 -3.60 12.89 20.73
CA GLU A 224 -3.33 13.11 22.16
C GLU A 224 -4.23 14.21 22.75
N ILE A 225 -4.31 15.37 22.10
CA ILE A 225 -5.17 16.48 22.54
C ILE A 225 -6.64 16.04 22.53
N ARG A 226 -7.08 15.32 21.50
CA ARG A 226 -8.44 14.78 21.39
C ARG A 226 -8.76 13.85 22.56
N ALA A 227 -7.87 12.91 22.89
CA ALA A 227 -8.07 11.98 23.98
C ALA A 227 -8.18 12.69 25.35
N GLY A 228 -7.42 13.77 25.55
CA GLY A 228 -7.47 14.58 26.77
C GLY A 228 -8.63 15.58 26.85
N ALA A 229 -9.33 15.85 25.75
CA ALA A 229 -10.26 16.98 25.65
C ALA A 229 -11.42 16.95 26.65
N LYS A 230 -11.92 15.77 27.04
CA LYS A 230 -13.00 15.63 28.04
C LYS A 230 -12.57 16.12 29.43
N ASN A 231 -11.28 16.04 29.74
CA ASN A 231 -10.70 16.46 31.02
C ASN A 231 -9.92 17.77 30.88
N SER A 232 -10.03 18.46 29.73
CA SER A 232 -9.32 19.70 29.48
C SER A 232 -9.85 20.80 30.41
N PRO A 233 -8.97 21.63 31.02
CA PRO A 233 -9.39 22.81 31.75
C PRO A 233 -9.94 23.91 30.84
N ALA A 234 -9.74 23.81 29.52
CA ALA A 234 -10.12 24.83 28.57
C ALA A 234 -11.63 24.98 28.46
N GLY A 235 -12.11 26.23 28.48
CA GLY A 235 -13.52 26.57 28.28
C GLY A 235 -13.88 26.82 26.81
N PRO A 236 -15.18 26.88 26.45
CA PRO A 236 -15.61 27.17 25.08
C PRO A 236 -15.10 28.50 24.51
N ASP A 237 -15.00 29.54 25.34
CA ASP A 237 -14.50 30.85 24.91
C ASP A 237 -13.00 30.84 24.62
N GLU A 238 -12.24 30.06 25.39
CA GLU A 238 -10.81 29.85 25.16
C GLU A 238 -10.59 29.09 23.85
N VAL A 239 -11.36 28.02 23.61
CA VAL A 239 -11.31 27.26 22.34
C VAL A 239 -11.71 28.13 21.16
N ARG A 240 -12.69 29.05 21.31
CA ARG A 240 -13.00 30.05 20.28
C ARG A 240 -11.81 30.98 20.02
N GLY A 241 -11.09 31.40 21.06
CA GLY A 241 -9.84 32.16 20.93
C GLY A 241 -8.76 31.41 20.15
N LEU A 242 -8.61 30.10 20.37
CA LEU A 242 -7.68 29.25 19.63
C LEU A 242 -8.02 29.16 18.14
N PHE A 243 -9.32 29.07 17.80
CA PHE A 243 -9.79 29.10 16.41
C PHE A 243 -9.49 30.42 15.69
N ALA A 244 -9.46 31.55 16.41
CA ALA A 244 -9.15 32.86 15.84
C ALA A 244 -7.64 33.11 15.64
N SER A 245 -6.78 32.19 16.10
CA SER A 245 -5.33 32.35 16.04
C SER A 245 -4.77 32.19 14.62
N ASP A 246 -3.79 33.02 14.29
CA ASP A 246 -2.99 32.85 13.07
C ASP A 246 -2.00 31.69 13.15
N ASP A 247 -1.74 31.15 14.35
CA ASP A 247 -0.92 29.96 14.53
C ASP A 247 -1.66 28.69 14.10
N PRO A 248 -1.18 27.95 13.08
CA PRO A 248 -1.79 26.70 12.65
C PRO A 248 -1.85 25.63 13.74
N GLY A 249 -0.88 25.58 14.65
CA GLY A 249 -0.86 24.63 15.76
C GLY A 249 -2.01 24.88 16.74
N LEU A 250 -2.30 26.15 17.05
CA LEU A 250 -3.40 26.53 17.95
C LEU A 250 -4.77 26.24 17.32
N ARG A 251 -4.93 26.49 16.01
CA ARG A 251 -6.16 26.12 15.30
C ARG A 251 -6.39 24.62 15.26
N LEU A 252 -5.34 23.85 15.01
CA LEU A 252 -5.38 22.39 15.04
C LEU A 252 -5.71 21.89 16.46
N GLN A 253 -5.12 22.48 17.49
CA GLN A 253 -5.49 22.20 18.87
C GLN A 253 -6.98 22.47 19.14
N ALA A 254 -7.53 23.59 18.64
CA ALA A 254 -8.96 23.90 18.78
C ALA A 254 -9.85 22.82 18.12
N LEU A 255 -9.47 22.36 16.92
CA LEU A 255 -10.12 21.26 16.22
C LEU A 255 -10.02 19.94 17.01
N ALA A 256 -8.86 19.60 17.56
CA ALA A 256 -8.69 18.38 18.36
C ALA A 256 -9.50 18.42 19.66
N LEU A 257 -9.51 19.55 20.38
CA LEU A 257 -10.33 19.75 21.56
C LEU A 257 -11.82 19.60 21.23
N THR A 258 -12.27 20.18 20.12
CA THR A 258 -13.66 20.06 19.66
C THR A 258 -14.01 18.61 19.26
N GLN A 259 -13.09 17.88 18.64
CA GLN A 259 -13.28 16.48 18.27
C GLN A 259 -13.45 15.59 19.52
N GLY A 260 -12.65 15.81 20.56
CA GLY A 260 -12.68 14.99 21.77
C GLY A 260 -13.78 15.37 22.76
N ASN A 261 -14.15 16.65 22.79
CA ASN A 261 -15.29 17.15 23.52
C ASN A 261 -16.06 18.16 22.66
N PRO A 262 -17.12 17.72 21.94
CA PRO A 262 -17.92 18.59 21.09
C PRO A 262 -18.54 19.78 21.83
N LEU A 263 -18.63 19.76 23.17
CA LEU A 263 -19.14 20.88 23.99
C LEU A 263 -18.22 22.10 23.98
N LEU A 264 -16.91 21.89 23.81
CA LEU A 264 -15.93 22.98 23.77
C LEU A 264 -15.97 23.76 22.46
N GLY A 265 -16.41 23.13 21.37
CA GLY A 265 -16.49 23.75 20.05
C GLY A 265 -17.74 24.58 19.83
N ASP A 266 -17.54 25.73 19.20
CA ASP A 266 -18.57 26.58 18.63
C ASP A 266 -18.83 26.19 17.16
N PHE A 267 -20.11 26.20 16.76
CA PHE A 267 -20.53 25.81 15.42
C PHE A 267 -20.02 26.77 14.34
N GLU A 268 -20.03 28.08 14.61
CA GLU A 268 -19.60 29.08 13.62
C GLU A 268 -18.11 28.94 13.32
N SER A 269 -17.29 28.75 14.36
CA SER A 269 -15.86 28.46 14.21
C SER A 269 -15.64 27.22 13.36
N VAL A 270 -16.27 26.08 13.68
CA VAL A 270 -16.06 24.84 12.92
C VAL A 270 -16.55 24.97 11.47
N LEU A 271 -17.68 25.64 11.25
CA LEU A 271 -18.23 25.86 9.91
C LEU A 271 -17.27 26.66 9.03
N GLU A 272 -16.64 27.70 9.58
CA GLU A 272 -15.65 28.51 8.86
C GLU A 272 -14.47 27.65 8.35
N TYR A 273 -14.00 26.67 9.13
CA TYR A 273 -12.92 25.76 8.70
C TYR A 273 -13.38 24.68 7.72
N VAL A 274 -14.70 24.44 7.59
CA VAL A 274 -15.26 23.59 6.53
C VAL A 274 -15.44 24.39 5.24
N GLU A 275 -15.87 25.65 5.32
CA GLU A 275 -16.11 26.51 4.16
C GLU A 275 -14.82 27.09 3.58
N HIS A 276 -13.89 27.52 4.43
CA HIS A 276 -12.66 28.23 4.04
C HIS A 276 -11.39 27.56 4.61
N PRO A 277 -11.13 26.29 4.25
CA PRO A 277 -9.98 25.56 4.77
C PRO A 277 -8.65 26.15 4.30
N ARG A 278 -7.72 26.39 5.23
CA ARG A 278 -6.35 26.86 4.92
C ARG A 278 -5.42 25.75 4.42
N SER A 279 -5.73 24.50 4.74
CA SER A 279 -4.99 23.33 4.25
C SER A 279 -5.88 22.10 4.18
N ALA A 280 -5.46 21.08 3.41
CA ALA A 280 -6.16 19.79 3.38
C ALA A 280 -6.21 19.12 4.76
N PHE A 281 -5.16 19.28 5.57
CA PHE A 281 -5.08 18.73 6.93
C PHE A 281 -6.07 19.41 7.89
N GLU A 282 -6.13 20.75 7.87
CA GLU A 282 -7.12 21.51 8.63
C GLU A 282 -8.55 21.15 8.19
N HIS A 283 -8.79 21.08 6.88
CA HIS A 283 -10.11 20.70 6.35
C HIS A 283 -10.57 19.33 6.84
N TYR A 284 -9.69 18.33 6.79
CA TYR A 284 -10.00 16.98 7.27
C TYR A 284 -10.41 16.98 8.75
N HIS A 285 -9.67 17.70 9.59
CA HIS A 285 -9.99 17.79 11.01
C HIS A 285 -11.21 18.66 11.31
N ALA A 286 -11.52 19.66 10.48
CA ALA A 286 -12.77 20.42 10.55
C ALA A 286 -13.98 19.53 10.24
N LEU A 287 -13.91 18.69 9.21
CA LEU A 287 -14.97 17.73 8.89
C LEU A 287 -15.18 16.71 10.04
N LEU A 288 -14.11 16.20 10.64
CA LEU A 288 -14.21 15.32 11.82
C LEU A 288 -14.86 16.03 13.02
N ALA A 289 -14.47 17.28 13.30
CA ALA A 289 -15.07 18.08 14.37
C ALA A 289 -16.58 18.31 14.12
N ALA A 290 -16.93 18.74 12.90
CA ALA A 290 -18.32 18.95 12.49
C ALA A 290 -19.17 17.70 12.64
N ARG A 291 -18.62 16.53 12.26
CA ARG A 291 -19.26 15.22 12.43
C ARG A 291 -19.54 14.91 13.91
N GLY A 292 -18.58 15.16 14.80
CA GLY A 292 -18.74 14.98 16.24
C GLY A 292 -19.84 15.85 16.85
N MET A 293 -20.08 17.02 16.26
CA MET A 293 -21.11 17.96 16.70
C MET A 293 -22.51 17.64 16.19
N LEU A 294 -22.69 16.74 15.21
CA LEU A 294 -23.97 16.55 14.51
C LEU A 294 -25.19 16.34 15.42
N ASN A 295 -25.02 15.60 16.52
CA ASN A 295 -26.10 15.27 17.43
C ASN A 295 -26.59 16.47 18.27
N ARG A 296 -25.79 17.55 18.39
CA ARG A 296 -26.16 18.79 19.10
C ARG A 296 -26.63 19.92 18.19
N LEU A 297 -26.50 19.78 16.87
CA LEU A 297 -26.83 20.85 15.94
C LEU A 297 -28.35 21.01 15.76
N GLY A 298 -28.81 22.26 15.81
CA GLY A 298 -30.18 22.65 15.46
C GLY A 298 -30.48 22.47 13.97
N ARG A 299 -31.75 22.58 13.56
CA ARG A 299 -32.17 22.40 12.16
C ARG A 299 -31.42 23.33 11.20
N ASP A 300 -31.31 24.62 11.55
CA ASP A 300 -30.67 25.63 10.70
C ASP A 300 -29.17 25.39 10.57
N GLN A 301 -28.50 25.04 11.68
CA GLN A 301 -27.07 24.69 11.68
C GLN A 301 -26.80 23.44 10.84
N ARG A 302 -27.66 22.42 10.93
CA ARG A 302 -27.56 21.21 10.10
C ARG A 302 -27.72 21.52 8.61
N MET A 303 -28.64 22.43 8.25
CA MET A 303 -28.83 22.86 6.87
C MET A 303 -27.61 23.64 6.35
N ARG A 304 -27.06 24.56 7.16
CA ARG A 304 -25.82 25.29 6.82
C ARG A 304 -24.64 24.35 6.63
N LEU A 305 -24.42 23.40 7.54
CA LEU A 305 -23.36 22.41 7.42
C LEU A 305 -23.53 21.53 6.17
N ARG A 306 -24.75 21.07 5.86
CA ARG A 306 -25.03 20.34 4.61
C ARG A 306 -24.59 21.17 3.40
N ASN A 307 -25.01 22.43 3.34
CA ASN A 307 -24.71 23.30 2.20
C ASN A 307 -23.20 23.52 2.06
N ALA A 308 -22.50 23.80 3.16
CA ALA A 308 -21.04 23.96 3.19
C ALA A 308 -20.33 22.71 2.64
N VAL A 309 -20.69 21.52 3.13
CA VAL A 309 -20.10 20.26 2.68
C VAL A 309 -20.41 20.01 1.20
N VAL A 310 -21.66 20.18 0.75
CA VAL A 310 -22.03 20.00 -0.66
C VAL A 310 -21.27 20.97 -1.56
N ASN A 311 -21.14 22.24 -1.17
CA ASN A 311 -20.38 23.23 -1.92
C ASN A 311 -18.91 22.82 -2.06
N GLN A 312 -18.28 22.31 -0.99
CA GLN A 312 -16.93 21.77 -1.02
C GLN A 312 -16.78 20.52 -1.91
N LEU A 313 -17.82 19.68 -2.01
CA LEU A 313 -17.81 18.53 -2.91
C LEU A 313 -17.96 18.90 -4.39
N LEU A 314 -18.64 20.01 -4.68
CA LEU A 314 -18.89 20.49 -6.04
C LEU A 314 -17.85 21.48 -6.55
N ALA A 315 -17.11 22.13 -5.64
CA ALA A 315 -16.10 23.11 -5.99
C ALA A 315 -14.93 22.46 -6.77
N PRO A 316 -14.44 23.09 -7.87
CA PRO A 316 -13.32 22.56 -8.65
C PRO A 316 -12.05 22.29 -7.83
N ASP A 317 -11.75 23.20 -6.90
CA ASP A 317 -10.58 23.12 -6.00
C ASP A 317 -10.96 22.62 -4.59
N GLY A 318 -12.14 22.01 -4.45
CA GLY A 318 -12.70 21.57 -3.18
C GLY A 318 -12.17 20.21 -2.71
N ILE A 319 -13.08 19.30 -2.39
CA ILE A 319 -12.76 17.97 -1.88
C ILE A 319 -12.59 16.98 -3.06
N PRO A 320 -11.40 16.38 -3.27
CA PRO A 320 -11.18 15.41 -4.33
C PRO A 320 -11.97 14.12 -4.13
N ASP A 321 -12.47 13.51 -5.21
CA ASP A 321 -13.32 12.31 -5.16
C ASP A 321 -12.68 11.10 -4.45
N ALA A 322 -11.39 10.86 -4.66
CA ALA A 322 -10.68 9.74 -4.05
C ALA A 322 -9.84 10.19 -2.84
N SER A 323 -10.45 10.97 -1.94
CA SER A 323 -9.80 11.47 -0.72
C SER A 323 -10.41 11.00 0.58
N ASP A 324 -9.61 11.02 1.64
CA ASP A 324 -10.08 10.85 3.02
C ASP A 324 -11.15 11.88 3.40
N ARG A 325 -10.96 13.14 3.00
CA ARG A 325 -11.92 14.23 3.19
C ARG A 325 -13.27 13.92 2.54
N ARG A 326 -13.29 13.35 1.33
CA ARG A 326 -14.53 12.95 0.65
C ARG A 326 -15.31 11.94 1.46
N TRP A 327 -14.61 10.94 1.98
CA TRP A 327 -15.25 9.92 2.80
C TRP A 327 -15.87 10.48 4.08
N VAL A 328 -15.21 11.44 4.75
CA VAL A 328 -15.78 12.06 5.96
C VAL A 328 -16.99 12.92 5.59
N ALA A 329 -16.87 13.72 4.52
CA ALA A 329 -17.94 14.56 4.00
C ALA A 329 -19.21 13.76 3.65
N GLU A 330 -19.08 12.66 2.92
CA GLU A 330 -20.21 11.79 2.58
C GLU A 330 -20.86 11.18 3.83
N ARG A 331 -20.06 10.84 4.85
CA ARG A 331 -20.62 10.34 6.11
C ARG A 331 -21.37 11.40 6.90
N ILE A 332 -20.92 12.66 6.86
CA ILE A 332 -21.65 13.79 7.41
C ILE A 332 -23.01 13.91 6.72
N LEU A 333 -23.05 13.92 5.39
CA LEU A 333 -24.29 14.02 4.62
C LEU A 333 -25.25 12.86 4.93
N ALA A 334 -24.74 11.63 4.94
CA ALA A 334 -25.54 10.45 5.27
C ALA A 334 -26.15 10.51 6.69
N LYS A 335 -25.38 10.97 7.69
CA LYS A 335 -25.88 11.13 9.07
C LYS A 335 -26.90 12.28 9.17
N LEU A 336 -26.69 13.38 8.44
CA LEU A 336 -27.66 14.47 8.36
C LEU A 336 -28.99 14.02 7.75
N ASP A 337 -28.96 13.20 6.70
CA ASP A 337 -30.16 12.60 6.10
C ASP A 337 -30.89 11.67 7.08
N ALA A 338 -30.16 10.79 7.76
CA ALA A 338 -30.74 9.90 8.75
C ALA A 338 -31.44 10.66 9.89
N ILE A 339 -30.84 11.75 10.37
CA ILE A 339 -31.44 12.61 11.41
C ILE A 339 -32.70 13.32 10.89
N GLY A 340 -32.73 13.73 9.62
CA GLY A 340 -33.87 14.39 8.99
C GLY A 340 -35.10 13.49 8.80
N GLN A 341 -34.90 12.17 8.74
CA GLN A 341 -35.96 11.18 8.51
C GLN A 341 -36.68 10.71 9.80
N VAL A 342 -36.22 11.08 11.00
CA VAL A 342 -36.89 10.70 12.26
C VAL A 342 -38.21 11.48 12.41
N PRO A 343 -39.39 10.81 12.41
CA PRO A 343 -40.67 11.50 12.53
C PRO A 343 -40.77 12.21 13.89
N THR A 344 -41.17 13.48 13.90
CA THR A 344 -41.54 14.17 15.14
C THR A 344 -42.71 13.41 15.79
N PRO A 345 -42.66 13.08 17.10
CA PRO A 345 -43.82 12.55 17.81
C PRO A 345 -45.01 13.48 17.60
N ARG A 346 -46.18 12.93 17.22
CA ARG A 346 -47.41 13.73 17.17
C ARG A 346 -47.60 14.38 18.55
N PRO A 347 -47.97 15.68 18.62
CA PRO A 347 -48.34 16.27 19.89
C PRO A 347 -49.46 15.44 20.51
N SER A 348 -49.23 14.97 21.74
CA SER A 348 -50.23 14.29 22.54
C SER A 348 -51.31 15.30 22.92
N GLY A 349 -52.32 15.43 22.07
CA GLY A 349 -53.45 16.33 22.26
C GLY A 349 -54.07 16.80 20.94
N VAL A 350 -54.71 15.88 20.22
CA VAL A 350 -55.89 16.16 19.37
C VAL A 350 -56.83 14.97 19.51
#